data_AF-K6CQS0-F1
#
_entry.id   AF-K6CQS0-F1
#
_cell.length_a   1.000
_cell.length_b   1.000
_cell.length_c   1.000
_cell.angle_alpha   90.00
_cell.angle_beta   90.00
_cell.angle_gamma   90.00
#
_symmetry.space_group_name_H-M   'P 1'
#
loop_
_entity.id
_entity.type
_entity.pdbx_description
1 polymer ?
#
loop_
_entity_poly.entity_id
_entity_poly.type
_entity_poly.pdbx_seq_one_letter_code
_entity_poly.pdbx_strand_id
1 'polypeptide(L)'
;MIRLYILGLTMFLAFSLVSCSNQNNDELDATPNQATLKQNQQNINKAVSRAIKSQSASYASGETATEGHIILDTEHKNGMVKVYLIASYGAFGFENGIFTKVSGSGSIPTVIKFSQDKNGEYTLLEYKEPMDGSDYTDSIKKMFPPHLHNKILSAHDDYPDLEKQQEAQAKEYLKVIGRTAKVSAGYVEKQLVDIDVQASNRLFAEFTKDNPVLNDCPYWLGTTEKIENGTRYIYETSQSKTNDNFDLITFQKKNEDGTIVEEYKYKIVGSEPQLVD
;
A
#
# COMPACT_ATOMS: atom_id res chain seq x y z
N MET A 1 6.27 72.16 42.43
CA MET A 1 6.70 72.94 41.26
C MET A 1 5.61 72.85 40.21
N ILE A 2 4.97 73.98 39.97
CA ILE A 2 3.76 74.15 39.15
C ILE A 2 4.19 74.35 37.70
N ARG A 3 3.54 73.67 36.75
CA ARG A 3 3.35 74.22 35.40
C ARG A 3 1.91 74.00 34.93
N LEU A 4 1.23 75.14 34.94
CA LEU A 4 -0.07 75.48 34.43
C LEU A 4 0.03 75.62 32.90
N TYR A 5 -0.89 75.02 32.14
CA TYR A 5 -1.15 75.44 30.76
C TYR A 5 -2.66 75.58 30.53
N ILE A 6 -2.93 76.61 29.74
CA ILE A 6 -4.15 77.42 29.66
C ILE A 6 -5.20 76.79 28.73
N LEU A 7 -6.45 77.05 29.11
CA LEU A 7 -7.70 77.02 28.35
C LEU A 7 -7.59 77.11 26.81
N GLY A 8 -8.36 76.25 26.14
CA GLY A 8 -8.81 76.40 24.75
C GLY A 8 -10.23 75.86 24.60
N LEU A 9 -11.19 76.77 24.74
CA LEU A 9 -12.64 76.61 24.64
C LEU A 9 -13.06 76.46 23.17
N THR A 10 -13.74 75.37 22.79
CA THR A 10 -14.83 75.43 21.79
C THR A 10 -15.90 74.39 22.07
N MET A 11 -17.11 74.91 22.15
CA MET A 11 -18.40 74.31 22.46
C MET A 11 -19.06 73.90 21.14
N PHE A 12 -19.54 72.67 21.02
CA PHE A 12 -20.65 72.34 20.12
C PHE A 12 -21.62 71.36 20.81
N LEU A 13 -22.80 71.92 21.12
CA LEU A 13 -24.11 71.28 21.25
C LEU A 13 -24.37 70.30 20.08
N ALA A 14 -25.24 69.29 20.12
CA ALA A 14 -26.15 68.73 21.12
C ALA A 14 -26.83 67.48 20.51
N PHE A 15 -27.68 66.86 21.33
CA PHE A 15 -28.81 65.97 21.00
C PHE A 15 -28.56 64.46 20.84
N SER A 16 -28.87 63.81 21.96
CA SER A 16 -29.31 62.45 22.19
C SER A 16 -30.30 61.87 21.19
N LEU A 17 -30.16 60.58 20.88
CA LEU A 17 -31.28 59.64 20.77
C LEU A 17 -30.86 58.29 21.36
N VAL A 18 -31.60 57.86 22.38
CA VAL A 18 -31.64 56.47 22.86
C VAL A 18 -32.46 55.68 21.83
N SER A 19 -31.96 54.52 21.42
CA SER A 19 -32.80 53.45 20.88
C SER A 19 -32.28 52.10 21.35
N CYS A 20 -33.07 51.46 22.22
CA CYS A 20 -33.00 50.02 22.45
C CYS A 20 -33.56 49.31 21.21
N SER A 21 -32.86 48.31 20.68
CA SER A 21 -33.53 47.18 19.99
C SER A 21 -32.58 46.00 19.81
N ASN A 22 -32.97 44.91 20.48
CA ASN A 22 -33.01 43.51 20.06
C ASN A 22 -31.77 42.77 19.52
N GLN A 23 -31.62 41.59 20.13
CA GLN A 23 -30.94 40.38 19.69
C GLN A 23 -31.09 40.13 18.18
N ASN A 24 -30.04 39.58 17.57
CA ASN A 24 -30.15 38.40 16.70
C ASN A 24 -28.83 37.64 16.71
N ASN A 25 -28.92 36.38 17.15
CA ASN A 25 -27.92 35.36 16.93
C ASN A 25 -27.96 34.99 15.45
N ASP A 26 -26.93 35.36 14.69
CA ASP A 26 -26.63 34.69 13.44
C ASP A 26 -25.35 33.88 13.66
N GLU A 27 -25.55 32.60 13.99
CA GLU A 27 -24.53 31.57 13.86
C GLU A 27 -24.25 31.44 12.36
N LEU A 28 -23.21 32.15 11.91
CA LEU A 28 -22.70 32.12 10.54
C LEU A 28 -22.28 30.68 10.20
N ASP A 29 -23.08 30.05 9.35
CA ASP A 29 -22.72 28.86 8.57
C ASP A 29 -21.55 29.23 7.63
N ALA A 30 -20.34 29.20 8.18
CA ALA A 30 -19.13 29.57 7.47
C ALA A 30 -18.78 28.46 6.49
N THR A 31 -19.07 28.69 5.20
CA THR A 31 -18.61 27.83 4.12
C THR A 31 -17.09 27.68 4.20
N PRO A 32 -16.54 26.44 4.24
CA PRO A 32 -15.10 26.25 4.42
C PRO A 32 -14.31 26.93 3.29
N ASN A 33 -13.27 27.70 3.64
CA ASN A 33 -12.38 28.30 2.65
C ASN A 33 -11.62 27.20 1.86
N GLN A 34 -11.21 27.48 0.62
CA GLN A 34 -10.51 26.56 -0.26
C GLN A 34 -9.24 25.94 0.36
N ALA A 35 -8.53 26.69 1.22
CA ALA A 35 -7.38 26.17 1.96
C ALA A 35 -7.77 25.06 2.94
N THR A 36 -8.87 25.25 3.67
CA THR A 36 -9.45 24.26 4.59
C THR A 36 -9.91 23.00 3.86
N LEU A 37 -10.56 23.17 2.69
CA LEU A 37 -10.98 22.03 1.85
C LEU A 37 -9.78 21.21 1.35
N LYS A 38 -8.71 21.87 0.89
CA LYS A 38 -7.48 21.20 0.45
C LYS A 38 -6.79 20.45 1.59
N GLN A 39 -6.73 21.06 2.77
CA GLN A 39 -6.14 20.44 3.95
C GLN A 39 -6.94 19.21 4.40
N ASN A 40 -8.27 19.32 4.46
CA ASN A 40 -9.15 18.20 4.78
C ASN A 40 -8.98 17.06 3.77
N GLN A 41 -8.88 17.37 2.48
CA GLN A 41 -8.61 16.39 1.44
C GLN A 41 -7.25 15.71 1.67
N GLN A 42 -6.19 16.44 1.98
CA GLN A 42 -4.89 15.83 2.28
C GLN A 42 -4.94 14.92 3.51
N ASN A 43 -5.68 15.31 4.55
CA ASN A 43 -5.80 14.53 5.79
C ASN A 43 -6.55 13.21 5.55
N ILE A 44 -7.66 13.23 4.80
CA ILE A 44 -8.41 12.00 4.51
C ILE A 44 -7.63 11.06 3.59
N ASN A 45 -6.91 11.56 2.57
CA ASN A 45 -6.06 10.72 1.71
C ASN A 45 -4.95 10.04 2.54
N LYS A 46 -4.33 10.75 3.50
CA LYS A 46 -3.34 10.15 4.41
C LYS A 46 -3.96 9.07 5.29
N ALA A 47 -5.17 9.29 5.81
CA ALA A 47 -5.87 8.31 6.64
C ALA A 47 -6.24 7.04 5.85
N VAL A 48 -6.75 7.21 4.62
CA VAL A 48 -7.03 6.13 3.67
C VAL A 48 -5.75 5.35 3.33
N SER A 49 -4.67 6.04 2.97
CA SER A 49 -3.38 5.42 2.67
C SER A 49 -2.89 4.52 3.81
N ARG A 50 -2.96 5.01 5.06
CA ARG A 50 -2.62 4.21 6.25
C ARG A 50 -3.53 3.00 6.42
N ALA A 51 -4.84 3.16 6.23
CA ALA A 51 -5.82 2.09 6.38
C ALA A 51 -5.67 0.96 5.34
N ILE A 52 -5.25 1.30 4.11
CA ILE A 52 -4.95 0.31 3.07
C ILE A 52 -3.65 -0.42 3.41
N LYS A 53 -2.58 0.31 3.78
CA LYS A 53 -1.31 -0.30 4.16
C LYS A 53 -1.40 -1.18 5.41
N SER A 54 -2.31 -0.90 6.33
CA SER A 54 -2.52 -1.75 7.51
C SER A 54 -3.13 -3.12 7.18
N GLN A 55 -3.59 -3.35 5.93
CA GLN A 55 -4.05 -4.67 5.49
C GLN A 55 -2.89 -5.63 5.13
N SER A 56 -1.63 -5.23 5.33
CA SER A 56 -0.45 -6.00 4.92
C SER A 56 -0.41 -7.45 5.41
N ALA A 57 -0.98 -7.73 6.59
CA ALA A 57 -1.02 -9.07 7.18
C ALA A 57 -1.84 -10.08 6.36
N SER A 58 -2.73 -9.61 5.47
CA SER A 58 -3.53 -10.44 4.57
C SER A 58 -2.77 -10.88 3.30
N TYR A 59 -1.52 -10.43 3.14
CA TYR A 59 -0.71 -10.66 1.94
C TYR A 59 0.65 -11.26 2.30
N ALA A 60 1.31 -11.86 1.31
CA ALA A 60 2.70 -12.29 1.51
C ALA A 60 3.59 -11.06 1.75
N SER A 61 4.59 -11.24 2.62
CA SER A 61 5.50 -10.16 3.00
C SER A 61 6.34 -9.71 1.81
N GLY A 62 6.50 -8.40 1.67
CA GLY A 62 7.53 -7.77 0.87
C GLY A 62 8.41 -6.89 1.75
N GLU A 63 9.37 -6.22 1.11
CA GLU A 63 10.26 -5.28 1.78
C GLU A 63 9.58 -3.94 2.11
N THR A 64 8.67 -3.46 1.27
CA THR A 64 7.88 -2.24 1.54
C THR A 64 6.41 -2.38 1.15
N ALA A 65 5.54 -1.83 1.99
CA ALA A 65 4.11 -1.72 1.73
C ALA A 65 3.78 -0.41 0.99
N THR A 66 3.12 -0.56 -0.14
CA THR A 66 2.63 0.50 -1.02
C THR A 66 1.13 0.39 -1.19
N GLU A 67 0.51 1.46 -1.65
CA GLU A 67 -0.92 1.47 -1.94
C GLU A 67 -1.23 2.37 -3.13
N GLY A 68 -2.36 2.16 -3.77
CA GLY A 68 -2.98 3.14 -4.64
C GLY A 68 -4.44 3.26 -4.26
N HIS A 69 -5.00 4.47 -4.36
CA HIS A 69 -6.42 4.68 -4.13
C HIS A 69 -7.02 5.77 -5.01
N ILE A 70 -8.33 5.68 -5.19
CA ILE A 70 -9.19 6.70 -5.80
C ILE A 70 -10.41 6.87 -4.91
N ILE A 71 -10.52 8.02 -4.26
CA ILE A 71 -11.73 8.38 -3.50
C ILE A 71 -12.82 8.78 -4.49
N LEU A 72 -13.95 8.07 -4.46
CA LEU A 72 -15.11 8.32 -5.32
C LEU A 72 -16.12 9.24 -4.65
N ASP A 73 -16.36 9.05 -3.36
CA ASP A 73 -17.31 9.84 -2.59
C ASP A 73 -17.00 9.77 -1.09
N THR A 74 -17.51 10.74 -0.32
CA THR A 74 -17.34 10.81 1.14
C THR A 74 -18.63 11.30 1.79
N GLU A 75 -19.15 10.51 2.74
CA GLU A 75 -20.35 10.82 3.52
C GLU A 75 -19.95 11.19 4.96
N HIS A 76 -20.38 12.36 5.42
CA HIS A 76 -20.22 12.80 6.81
C HIS A 76 -21.54 12.66 7.56
N LYS A 77 -21.54 11.90 8.67
CA LYS A 77 -22.73 11.72 9.50
C LYS A 77 -22.37 11.48 10.96
N ASN A 78 -22.91 12.29 11.88
CA ASN A 78 -22.75 12.11 13.34
C ASN A 78 -21.28 11.96 13.80
N GLY A 79 -20.35 12.75 13.24
CA GLY A 79 -18.92 12.66 13.56
C GLY A 79 -18.18 11.46 12.96
N MET A 80 -18.87 10.68 12.13
CA MET A 80 -18.30 9.58 11.34
C MET A 80 -18.11 10.04 9.89
N VAL A 81 -17.01 9.59 9.29
CA VAL A 81 -16.70 9.82 7.89
C VAL A 81 -16.63 8.47 7.20
N LYS A 82 -17.52 8.25 6.23
CA LYS A 82 -17.53 7.06 5.40
C LYS A 82 -17.00 7.41 4.02
N VAL A 83 -15.97 6.69 3.59
CA VAL A 83 -15.27 6.90 2.33
C VAL A 83 -15.58 5.73 1.40
N TYR A 84 -16.03 6.06 0.19
CA TYR A 84 -16.24 5.12 -0.89
C TYR A 84 -15.07 5.28 -1.87
N LEU A 85 -14.33 4.20 -2.11
CA LEU A 85 -13.09 4.27 -2.88
C LEU A 85 -12.84 2.99 -3.68
N ILE A 86 -11.89 3.08 -4.60
CA ILE A 86 -11.21 1.93 -5.18
C ILE A 86 -9.79 1.93 -4.59
N ALA A 87 -9.33 0.79 -4.10
CA ALA A 87 -8.04 0.64 -3.44
C ALA A 87 -7.24 -0.53 -4.03
N SER A 88 -5.93 -0.44 -3.94
CA SER A 88 -5.01 -1.54 -4.23
C SER A 88 -3.86 -1.51 -3.24
N TYR A 89 -3.60 -2.66 -2.61
CA TYR A 89 -2.42 -2.87 -1.77
C TYR A 89 -1.31 -3.53 -2.59
N GLY A 90 -0.05 -3.18 -2.31
CA GLY A 90 1.11 -3.82 -2.94
C GLY A 90 2.29 -3.94 -2.01
N ALA A 91 2.81 -5.15 -1.84
CA ALA A 91 4.08 -5.44 -1.20
C ALA A 91 5.17 -5.55 -2.26
N PHE A 92 6.19 -4.68 -2.19
CA PHE A 92 7.31 -4.66 -3.13
C PHE A 92 8.53 -5.35 -2.55
N GLY A 93 9.26 -6.08 -3.38
CA GLY A 93 10.52 -6.77 -3.05
C GLY A 93 11.39 -6.90 -4.28
N PHE A 94 12.64 -7.33 -4.10
CA PHE A 94 13.56 -7.54 -5.23
C PHE A 94 13.38 -8.94 -5.83
N GLU A 95 13.20 -8.98 -7.14
CA GLU A 95 13.27 -10.18 -7.97
C GLU A 95 14.18 -9.88 -9.16
N ASN A 96 15.25 -10.66 -9.38
CA ASN A 96 16.24 -10.44 -10.45
C ASN A 96 16.76 -8.99 -10.55
N GLY A 97 16.99 -8.33 -9.41
CA GLY A 97 17.42 -6.94 -9.35
C GLY A 97 16.37 -5.89 -9.73
N ILE A 98 15.13 -6.31 -10.04
CA ILE A 98 13.98 -5.43 -10.24
C ILE A 98 13.21 -5.34 -8.92
N PHE A 99 12.92 -4.11 -8.49
CA PHE A 99 12.06 -3.88 -7.32
C PHE A 99 10.59 -3.93 -7.76
N THR A 100 9.98 -5.09 -7.60
CA THR A 100 8.68 -5.43 -8.20
C THR A 100 7.62 -5.73 -7.15
N LYS A 101 6.35 -5.64 -7.53
CA LYS A 101 5.24 -6.07 -6.66
C LYS A 101 5.23 -7.60 -6.53
N VAL A 102 5.63 -8.11 -5.37
CA VAL A 102 5.74 -9.56 -5.07
C VAL A 102 4.47 -10.12 -4.44
N SER A 103 3.62 -9.25 -3.87
CA SER A 103 2.30 -9.61 -3.36
C SER A 103 1.38 -8.39 -3.38
N GLY A 104 0.07 -8.60 -3.37
CA GLY A 104 -0.89 -7.52 -3.26
C GLY A 104 -2.23 -7.83 -3.88
N SER A 105 -3.00 -6.79 -4.16
CA SER A 105 -4.31 -6.86 -4.79
C SER A 105 -4.37 -6.12 -6.13
N GLY A 106 -5.43 -6.40 -6.89
CA GLY A 106 -5.84 -5.60 -8.05
C GLY A 106 -6.54 -4.31 -7.63
N SER A 107 -7.51 -3.85 -8.43
CA SER A 107 -8.44 -2.80 -8.04
C SER A 107 -9.61 -3.37 -7.25
N ILE A 108 -9.66 -3.08 -5.95
CA ILE A 108 -10.72 -3.57 -5.06
C ILE A 108 -11.61 -2.41 -4.66
N PRO A 109 -12.93 -2.46 -4.90
CA PRO A 109 -13.87 -1.52 -4.31
C PRO A 109 -13.84 -1.64 -2.79
N THR A 110 -13.74 -0.52 -2.08
CA THR A 110 -13.61 -0.52 -0.62
C THR A 110 -14.51 0.55 0.00
N VAL A 111 -15.08 0.24 1.15
CA VAL A 111 -15.72 1.21 2.04
C VAL A 111 -14.93 1.28 3.34
N ILE A 112 -14.47 2.49 3.68
CA ILE A 112 -13.76 2.73 4.93
C ILE A 112 -14.59 3.67 5.80
N LYS A 113 -14.68 3.37 7.09
CA LYS A 113 -15.28 4.27 8.08
C LYS A 113 -14.22 4.76 9.04
N PHE A 114 -14.23 6.06 9.29
CA PHE A 114 -13.40 6.73 10.29
C PHE A 114 -14.28 7.45 11.31
N SER A 115 -13.81 7.56 12.55
CA SER A 115 -14.20 8.67 13.42
C SER A 115 -13.27 9.84 13.16
N GLN A 116 -13.81 11.06 13.26
CA GLN A 116 -13.02 12.29 13.16
C GLN A 116 -13.10 13.05 14.48
N ASP A 117 -11.95 13.41 15.04
CA ASP A 117 -11.89 14.21 16.27
C ASP A 117 -11.98 15.72 15.98
N LYS A 118 -11.99 16.54 17.03
CA LYS A 118 -12.07 18.01 16.93
C LYS A 118 -10.84 18.65 16.26
N ASN A 119 -9.72 17.93 16.20
CA ASN A 119 -8.48 18.37 15.56
C ASN A 119 -8.42 17.96 14.08
N GLY A 120 -9.43 17.22 13.60
CA GLY A 120 -9.50 16.72 12.23
C GLY A 120 -8.72 15.43 12.00
N GLU A 121 -8.27 14.76 13.07
CA GLU A 121 -7.59 13.47 12.99
C GLU A 121 -8.58 12.33 12.78
N TYR A 122 -8.19 11.37 11.96
CA TYR A 122 -9.03 10.23 11.56
C TYR A 122 -8.56 8.94 12.24
N THR A 123 -9.48 8.25 12.92
CA THR A 123 -9.24 6.92 13.48
C THR A 123 -10.05 5.89 12.71
N LEU A 124 -9.40 4.83 12.23
CA LEU A 124 -10.04 3.76 11.48
C LEU A 124 -11.04 3.01 12.37
N LEU A 125 -12.29 2.90 11.91
CA LEU A 125 -13.35 2.14 12.58
C LEU A 125 -13.69 0.84 11.83
N GLU A 126 -13.72 0.90 10.50
CA GLU A 126 -14.08 -0.24 9.65
C GLU A 126 -13.37 -0.14 8.30
N TYR A 127 -12.91 -1.28 7.78
CA TYR A 127 -12.42 -1.45 6.42
C TYR A 127 -13.18 -2.63 5.82
N LYS A 128 -13.92 -2.41 4.72
CA LYS A 128 -14.80 -3.43 4.15
C LYS A 128 -14.67 -3.51 2.63
N GLU A 129 -14.48 -4.73 2.15
CA GLU A 129 -14.46 -5.08 0.73
C GLU A 129 -15.74 -5.88 0.38
N PRO A 130 -16.18 -5.85 -0.89
CA PRO A 130 -17.25 -6.72 -1.37
C PRO A 130 -16.89 -8.19 -1.22
N MET A 131 -17.91 -9.05 -1.28
CA MET A 131 -17.70 -10.49 -1.38
C MET A 131 -17.21 -10.85 -2.77
N ASP A 132 -16.50 -11.97 -2.91
CA ASP A 132 -16.07 -12.48 -4.21
C ASP A 132 -17.11 -13.38 -4.88
N GLY A 133 -16.86 -13.73 -6.15
CA GLY A 133 -17.62 -14.75 -6.87
C GLY A 133 -19.06 -14.33 -7.19
N SER A 134 -20.01 -15.27 -7.05
CA SER A 134 -21.43 -15.05 -7.41
C SER A 134 -22.09 -13.93 -6.61
N ASP A 135 -21.58 -13.62 -5.42
CA ASP A 135 -22.15 -12.61 -4.52
C ASP A 135 -21.54 -11.21 -4.72
N TYR A 136 -20.57 -11.06 -5.63
CA TYR A 136 -19.84 -9.80 -5.85
C TYR A 136 -20.78 -8.65 -6.18
N THR A 137 -21.58 -8.78 -7.23
CA THR A 137 -22.51 -7.72 -7.68
C THR A 137 -23.51 -7.32 -6.60
N ASP A 138 -24.05 -8.29 -5.86
CA ASP A 138 -25.05 -8.02 -4.82
C ASP A 138 -24.43 -7.36 -3.58
N SER A 139 -23.21 -7.74 -3.22
CA SER A 139 -22.47 -7.09 -2.13
C SER A 139 -22.14 -5.63 -2.47
N ILE A 140 -21.75 -5.33 -3.72
CA ILE A 140 -21.56 -3.96 -4.21
C ILE A 140 -22.83 -3.13 -4.06
N LYS A 141 -23.98 -3.64 -4.54
CA LYS A 141 -25.26 -2.93 -4.45
C LYS A 141 -25.69 -2.61 -3.02
N LYS A 142 -25.33 -3.47 -2.06
CA LYS A 142 -25.61 -3.29 -0.63
C LYS A 142 -24.65 -2.29 0.03
N MET A 143 -23.38 -2.26 -0.40
CA MET A 143 -22.33 -1.49 0.24
C MET A 143 -22.23 -0.05 -0.27
N PHE A 144 -22.49 0.16 -1.55
CA PHE A 144 -22.25 1.45 -2.22
C PHE A 144 -23.55 2.13 -2.63
N PRO A 145 -23.58 3.47 -2.69
CA PRO A 145 -24.76 4.20 -3.16
C PRO A 145 -24.97 3.99 -4.67
N PRO A 146 -26.23 4.02 -5.16
CA PRO A 146 -26.55 3.67 -6.55
C PRO A 146 -25.79 4.46 -7.63
N HIS A 147 -25.49 5.73 -7.38
CA HIS A 147 -24.76 6.57 -8.34
C HIS A 147 -23.32 6.12 -8.59
N LEU A 148 -22.73 5.34 -7.68
CA LEU A 148 -21.36 4.83 -7.83
C LEU A 148 -21.29 3.44 -8.46
N HIS A 149 -22.41 2.71 -8.58
CA HIS A 149 -22.40 1.30 -8.98
C HIS A 149 -21.70 1.07 -10.33
N ASN A 150 -21.96 1.92 -11.33
CA ASN A 150 -21.32 1.79 -12.64
C ASN A 150 -19.79 1.96 -12.55
N LYS A 151 -19.32 2.97 -11.83
CA LYS A 151 -17.88 3.23 -11.65
C LYS A 151 -17.18 2.10 -10.91
N ILE A 152 -17.86 1.50 -9.94
CA ILE A 152 -17.32 0.42 -9.13
C ILE A 152 -17.28 -0.91 -9.88
N LEU A 153 -18.30 -1.21 -10.68
CA LEU A 153 -18.33 -2.41 -11.52
C LEU A 153 -17.24 -2.35 -12.61
N SER A 154 -16.78 -1.15 -12.98
CA SER A 154 -15.65 -0.91 -13.88
C SER A 154 -14.33 -0.60 -13.14
N ALA A 155 -14.18 -0.93 -11.85
CA ALA A 155 -13.00 -0.55 -11.07
C ALA A 155 -11.67 -1.10 -11.60
N HIS A 156 -11.71 -2.17 -12.39
CA HIS A 156 -10.52 -2.73 -13.04
C HIS A 156 -9.87 -1.76 -14.03
N ASP A 157 -10.64 -0.84 -14.65
CA ASP A 157 -10.13 0.17 -15.57
C ASP A 157 -9.19 1.18 -14.88
N ASP A 158 -9.34 1.35 -13.56
CA ASP A 158 -8.52 2.27 -12.77
C ASP A 158 -7.19 1.67 -12.32
N TYR A 159 -6.99 0.38 -12.51
CA TYR A 159 -5.80 -0.33 -12.01
C TYR A 159 -4.47 0.29 -12.46
N PRO A 160 -4.29 0.74 -13.72
CA PRO A 160 -3.06 1.39 -14.15
C PRO A 160 -2.71 2.66 -13.35
N ASP A 161 -3.69 3.39 -12.84
CA ASP A 161 -3.44 4.59 -12.04
C ASP A 161 -3.09 4.22 -10.59
N LEU A 162 -3.66 3.15 -10.06
CA LEU A 162 -3.27 2.60 -8.74
C LEU A 162 -1.82 2.09 -8.78
N GLU A 163 -1.43 1.39 -9.84
CA GLU A 163 -0.06 0.90 -10.04
C GLU A 163 0.96 2.06 -10.07
N LYS A 164 0.66 3.15 -10.77
CA LYS A 164 1.55 4.34 -10.79
C LYS A 164 1.76 4.91 -9.38
N GLN A 165 0.73 4.94 -8.54
CA GLN A 165 0.84 5.40 -7.15
C GLN A 165 1.72 4.46 -6.32
N GLN A 166 1.54 3.15 -6.49
CA GLN A 166 2.35 2.13 -5.83
C GLN A 166 3.83 2.25 -6.24
N GLU A 167 4.11 2.36 -7.54
CA GLU A 167 5.47 2.53 -8.04
C GLU A 167 6.12 3.82 -7.55
N ALA A 168 5.37 4.92 -7.44
CA ALA A 168 5.89 6.18 -6.91
C ALA A 168 6.36 6.02 -5.46
N GLN A 169 5.60 5.30 -4.64
CA GLN A 169 5.97 4.99 -3.26
C GLN A 169 7.16 4.03 -3.17
N ALA A 170 7.20 3.01 -4.03
CA ALA A 170 8.34 2.10 -4.12
C ALA A 170 9.63 2.83 -4.55
N LYS A 171 9.54 3.76 -5.51
CA LYS A 171 10.67 4.64 -5.91
C LYS A 171 11.15 5.50 -4.76
N GLU A 172 10.24 6.03 -3.94
CA GLU A 172 10.62 6.81 -2.76
C GLU A 172 11.31 5.95 -1.70
N TYR A 173 10.80 4.75 -1.45
CA TYR A 173 11.45 3.78 -0.57
C TYR A 173 12.90 3.47 -1.00
N LEU A 174 13.14 3.24 -2.31
CA LEU A 174 14.48 3.01 -2.84
C LEU A 174 15.45 4.17 -2.54
N LYS A 175 14.99 5.42 -2.62
CA LYS A 175 15.80 6.59 -2.25
C LYS A 175 16.15 6.58 -0.76
N VAL A 176 15.19 6.25 0.11
CA VAL A 176 15.38 6.20 1.57
C VAL A 176 16.47 5.19 1.93
N ILE A 177 16.51 4.04 1.26
CA ILE A 177 17.53 3.01 1.50
C ILE A 177 18.80 3.20 0.66
N GLY A 178 18.89 4.26 -0.15
CA GLY A 178 20.06 4.56 -0.98
C GLY A 178 20.30 3.58 -2.14
N ARG A 179 19.28 2.87 -2.62
CA ARG A 179 19.38 1.94 -3.76
C ARG A 179 18.77 2.51 -5.03
N THR A 180 19.34 2.12 -6.16
CA THR A 180 18.78 2.38 -7.50
C THR A 180 18.43 1.06 -8.15
N ALA A 181 17.17 0.90 -8.56
CA ALA A 181 16.70 -0.27 -9.28
C ALA A 181 15.52 0.10 -10.19
N LYS A 182 15.27 -0.73 -11.21
CA LYS A 182 14.02 -0.65 -11.96
C LYS A 182 12.87 -0.95 -11.00
N VAL A 183 11.82 -0.14 -11.06
CA VAL A 183 10.58 -0.37 -10.31
C VAL A 183 9.48 -0.81 -11.29
N SER A 184 8.71 -1.83 -10.93
CA SER A 184 7.61 -2.35 -11.75
C SER A 184 6.47 -2.86 -10.86
N ALA A 185 5.26 -2.33 -10.99
CA ALA A 185 4.09 -2.94 -10.36
C ALA A 185 3.54 -4.12 -11.18
N GLY A 186 3.80 -4.11 -12.49
CA GLY A 186 3.37 -5.13 -13.44
C GLY A 186 4.21 -6.40 -13.38
N TYR A 187 3.69 -7.45 -14.02
CA TYR A 187 4.30 -8.78 -14.07
C TYR A 187 5.72 -8.74 -14.65
N VAL A 188 6.66 -9.37 -13.94
CA VAL A 188 8.02 -9.63 -14.40
C VAL A 188 8.09 -11.09 -14.84
N GLU A 189 8.50 -11.31 -16.08
CA GLU A 189 8.62 -12.65 -16.64
C GLU A 189 9.68 -13.48 -15.90
N LYS A 190 9.35 -14.74 -15.64
CA LYS A 190 10.14 -15.68 -14.85
C LYS A 190 10.34 -16.96 -15.66
N GLN A 191 11.60 -17.38 -15.79
CA GLN A 191 11.93 -18.65 -16.41
C GLN A 191 11.79 -19.76 -15.36
N LEU A 192 10.93 -20.75 -15.62
CA LEU A 192 10.81 -21.92 -14.75
C LEU A 192 12.00 -22.86 -14.94
N VAL A 193 12.24 -23.71 -13.93
CA VAL A 193 13.13 -24.86 -14.09
C VAL A 193 12.58 -25.82 -15.13
N ASP A 194 13.47 -26.40 -15.94
CA ASP A 194 13.11 -27.40 -16.95
C ASP A 194 13.49 -28.80 -16.47
N ILE A 195 12.62 -29.44 -15.70
CA ILE A 195 12.82 -30.75 -15.07
C ILE A 195 11.50 -31.53 -15.02
N ASP A 196 11.56 -32.81 -14.65
CA ASP A 196 10.37 -33.63 -14.41
C ASP A 196 9.40 -32.98 -13.42
N VAL A 197 8.10 -33.04 -13.70
CA VAL A 197 7.06 -32.37 -12.90
C VAL A 197 6.98 -32.92 -11.48
N GLN A 198 7.20 -34.24 -11.28
CA GLN A 198 7.22 -34.82 -9.94
C GLN A 198 8.46 -34.38 -9.18
N ALA A 199 9.63 -34.33 -9.84
CA ALA A 199 10.85 -33.78 -9.25
C ALA A 199 10.67 -32.31 -8.84
N SER A 200 10.03 -31.51 -9.69
CA SER A 200 9.69 -30.10 -9.40
C SER A 200 8.76 -29.98 -8.18
N ASN A 201 7.66 -30.72 -8.13
CA ASN A 201 6.74 -30.70 -6.98
C ASN A 201 7.45 -31.09 -5.67
N ARG A 202 8.37 -32.05 -5.72
CA ARG A 202 9.15 -32.44 -4.55
C ARG A 202 10.09 -31.35 -4.08
N LEU A 203 10.84 -30.73 -5.00
CA LEU A 203 11.74 -29.63 -4.65
C LEU A 203 11.00 -28.41 -4.09
N PHE A 204 9.94 -27.96 -4.75
CA PHE A 204 9.32 -26.66 -4.47
C PHE A 204 8.08 -26.72 -3.56
N ALA A 205 7.49 -27.89 -3.32
CA ALA A 205 6.32 -28.04 -2.46
C ALA A 205 6.50 -29.04 -1.30
N GLU A 206 7.37 -30.04 -1.42
CA GLU A 206 7.62 -31.00 -0.35
C GLU A 206 8.83 -30.61 0.49
N PHE A 207 10.01 -30.47 -0.12
CA PHE A 207 11.25 -30.19 0.60
C PHE A 207 11.28 -28.78 1.21
N THR A 208 10.55 -27.83 0.62
CA THR A 208 10.40 -26.47 1.17
C THR A 208 9.72 -26.44 2.55
N LYS A 209 8.91 -27.46 2.90
CA LYS A 209 8.23 -27.50 4.20
C LYS A 209 9.21 -27.64 5.37
N ASP A 210 10.30 -28.35 5.16
CA ASP A 210 11.27 -28.69 6.19
C ASP A 210 12.60 -27.93 6.04
N ASN A 211 12.81 -27.22 4.92
CA ASN A 211 14.02 -26.47 4.64
C ASN A 211 13.72 -24.99 4.33
N PRO A 212 13.99 -24.06 5.27
CA PRO A 212 13.74 -22.64 5.09
C PRO A 212 14.48 -22.01 3.91
N VAL A 213 15.71 -22.44 3.61
CA VAL A 213 16.49 -21.89 2.49
C VAL A 213 15.81 -22.23 1.16
N LEU A 214 15.39 -23.48 0.98
CA LEU A 214 14.63 -23.89 -0.21
C LEU A 214 13.30 -23.14 -0.31
N ASN A 215 12.60 -22.94 0.81
CA ASN A 215 11.33 -22.21 0.85
C ASN A 215 11.49 -20.72 0.47
N ASP A 216 12.63 -20.13 0.81
CA ASP A 216 12.90 -18.72 0.54
C ASP A 216 13.47 -18.49 -0.87
N CYS A 217 14.08 -19.51 -1.47
CA CYS A 217 14.47 -19.50 -2.87
C CYS A 217 13.26 -19.51 -3.80
N PRO A 218 13.31 -18.78 -4.93
CA PRO A 218 12.22 -18.77 -5.89
C PRO A 218 12.02 -20.15 -6.54
N TYR A 219 10.78 -20.50 -6.87
CA TYR A 219 10.48 -21.71 -7.64
C TYR A 219 10.84 -21.61 -9.15
N TRP A 220 11.51 -20.53 -9.52
CA TRP A 220 11.89 -20.14 -10.87
C TRP A 220 13.38 -19.73 -10.87
N LEU A 221 14.02 -19.74 -12.05
CA LEU A 221 15.44 -19.44 -12.20
C LEU A 221 15.75 -17.96 -11.99
N GLY A 222 16.57 -17.68 -10.98
CA GLY A 222 17.02 -16.34 -10.62
C GLY A 222 16.94 -16.08 -9.12
N THR A 223 16.78 -14.80 -8.74
CA THR A 223 17.02 -14.36 -7.37
C THR A 223 15.84 -13.60 -6.76
N THR A 224 15.59 -13.83 -5.47
CA THR A 224 14.80 -12.95 -4.60
C THR A 224 15.69 -12.35 -3.50
N GLU A 225 15.27 -11.26 -2.88
CA GLU A 225 15.94 -10.73 -1.69
C GLU A 225 14.99 -10.68 -0.49
N LYS A 226 15.51 -10.96 0.71
CA LYS A 226 14.78 -10.84 1.97
C LYS A 226 15.64 -10.15 3.04
N ILE A 227 14.99 -9.43 3.95
CA ILE A 227 15.64 -8.83 5.12
C ILE A 227 15.29 -9.67 6.34
N GLU A 228 16.30 -10.27 6.96
CA GLU A 228 16.21 -11.07 8.18
C GLU A 228 16.97 -10.37 9.30
N ASN A 229 16.29 -9.98 10.36
CA ASN A 229 16.90 -9.30 11.52
C ASN A 229 17.76 -8.09 11.13
N GLY A 230 17.32 -7.34 10.11
CA GLY A 230 18.03 -6.16 9.58
C GLY A 230 19.18 -6.47 8.61
N THR A 231 19.47 -7.75 8.34
CA THR A 231 20.47 -8.17 7.34
C THR A 231 19.77 -8.63 6.08
N ARG A 232 20.23 -8.18 4.91
CA ARG A 232 19.69 -8.63 3.64
C ARG A 232 20.42 -9.87 3.14
N TYR A 233 19.65 -10.82 2.64
CA TYR A 233 20.13 -12.00 1.94
C TYR A 233 19.53 -12.08 0.55
N ILE A 234 20.31 -12.67 -0.36
CA ILE A 234 19.91 -13.01 -1.71
C ILE A 234 19.65 -14.52 -1.75
N TYR A 235 18.46 -14.91 -2.16
CA TYR A 235 18.07 -16.31 -2.34
C TYR A 235 18.00 -16.61 -3.83
N GLU A 236 18.70 -17.64 -4.28
CA GLU A 236 18.84 -17.96 -5.70
C GLU A 236 18.50 -19.41 -5.99
N THR A 237 17.73 -19.61 -7.06
CA THR A 237 17.55 -20.92 -7.70
C THR A 237 18.20 -20.86 -9.08
N SER A 238 19.11 -21.79 -9.34
CA SER A 238 19.79 -21.92 -10.64
C SER A 238 19.74 -23.35 -11.16
N GLN A 239 19.87 -23.51 -12.48
CA GLN A 239 19.88 -24.81 -13.15
C GLN A 239 21.13 -24.94 -14.01
N SER A 240 21.77 -26.10 -13.92
CA SER A 240 22.91 -26.48 -14.75
C SER A 240 22.83 -27.98 -15.09
N LYS A 241 23.88 -28.53 -15.70
CA LYS A 241 24.00 -29.97 -15.98
C LYS A 241 25.17 -30.57 -15.20
N THR A 242 24.97 -31.79 -14.72
CA THR A 242 26.06 -32.61 -14.17
C THR A 242 26.95 -33.16 -15.29
N ASN A 243 28.13 -33.70 -14.93
CA ASN A 243 29.05 -34.33 -15.90
C ASN A 243 28.43 -35.52 -16.64
N ASP A 244 27.46 -36.20 -16.01
CA ASP A 244 26.67 -37.28 -16.61
C ASP A 244 25.33 -36.80 -17.20
N ASN A 245 25.22 -35.50 -17.49
CA ASN A 245 24.16 -34.85 -18.24
C ASN A 245 22.75 -34.88 -17.60
N PHE A 246 22.68 -35.06 -16.29
CA PHE A 246 21.45 -34.85 -15.53
C PHE A 246 21.27 -33.37 -15.19
N ASP A 247 20.03 -32.93 -14.98
CA ASP A 247 19.74 -31.60 -14.45
C ASP A 247 20.24 -31.48 -13.02
N LEU A 248 20.85 -30.33 -12.73
CA LEU A 248 21.33 -29.96 -11.41
C LEU A 248 20.66 -28.66 -10.99
N ILE A 249 19.76 -28.73 -10.01
CA ILE A 249 19.12 -27.56 -9.41
C ILE A 249 19.91 -27.16 -8.18
N THR A 250 20.34 -25.89 -8.13
CA THR A 250 21.12 -25.36 -7.03
C THR A 250 20.35 -24.23 -6.35
N PHE A 251 20.17 -24.37 -5.04
CA PHE A 251 19.59 -23.37 -4.15
C PHE A 251 20.70 -22.72 -3.35
N GLN A 252 20.75 -21.40 -3.30
CA GLN A 252 21.77 -20.67 -2.57
C GLN A 252 21.16 -19.55 -1.73
N LYS A 253 21.61 -19.44 -0.49
CA LYS A 253 21.49 -18.23 0.33
C LYS A 253 22.83 -17.51 0.29
N LYS A 254 22.82 -16.22 -0.06
CA LYS A 254 24.02 -15.39 -0.18
C LYS A 254 23.89 -14.10 0.62
N ASN A 255 25.01 -13.59 1.09
CA ASN A 255 25.12 -12.20 1.57
C ASN A 255 24.98 -11.22 0.40
N GLU A 256 24.76 -9.93 0.68
CA GLU A 256 24.71 -8.88 -0.35
C GLU A 256 25.97 -8.80 -1.23
N ASP A 257 27.13 -9.19 -0.71
CA ASP A 257 28.40 -9.23 -1.45
C ASP A 257 28.56 -10.46 -2.36
N GLY A 258 27.55 -11.35 -2.37
CA GLY A 258 27.53 -12.59 -3.15
C GLY A 258 28.19 -13.79 -2.47
N THR A 259 28.74 -13.62 -1.26
CA THR A 259 29.30 -14.74 -0.49
C THR A 259 28.20 -15.74 -0.16
N ILE A 260 28.43 -17.01 -0.52
CA ILE A 260 27.50 -18.11 -0.25
C ILE A 260 27.52 -18.41 1.26
N VAL A 261 26.35 -18.39 1.87
CA VAL A 261 26.11 -18.72 3.28
C VAL A 261 25.66 -20.16 3.40
N GLU A 262 24.70 -20.57 2.57
CA GLU A 262 24.17 -21.94 2.51
C GLU A 262 23.92 -22.31 1.05
N GLU A 263 24.15 -23.58 0.71
CA GLU A 263 23.98 -24.12 -0.64
C GLU A 263 23.41 -25.53 -0.57
N TYR A 264 22.46 -25.83 -1.46
CA TYR A 264 21.92 -27.16 -1.67
C TYR A 264 21.88 -27.47 -3.15
N LYS A 265 22.42 -28.63 -3.55
CA LYS A 265 22.43 -29.08 -4.94
C LYS A 265 21.62 -30.36 -5.07
N TYR A 266 20.69 -30.39 -6.00
CA TYR A 266 19.86 -31.55 -6.29
C TYR A 266 20.07 -32.01 -7.73
N LYS A 267 20.65 -33.19 -7.88
CA LYS A 267 20.71 -33.90 -9.15
C LYS A 267 19.36 -34.55 -9.42
N ILE A 268 18.77 -34.31 -10.58
CA ILE A 268 17.46 -34.85 -10.95
C ILE A 268 17.63 -36.16 -11.71
N VAL A 269 17.22 -37.29 -11.13
CA VAL A 269 17.28 -38.61 -11.75
C VAL A 269 15.86 -39.10 -11.98
N GLY A 270 15.33 -38.91 -13.19
CA GLY A 270 13.91 -39.14 -13.47
C GLY A 270 13.04 -38.21 -12.64
N SER A 271 12.15 -38.77 -11.82
CA SER A 271 11.27 -38.05 -10.89
C SER A 271 11.90 -37.79 -9.51
N GLU A 272 13.15 -38.19 -9.29
CA GLU A 272 13.81 -38.20 -7.99
C GLU A 272 14.89 -37.11 -7.90
N PRO A 273 14.69 -36.03 -7.12
CA PRO A 273 15.77 -35.12 -6.73
C PRO A 273 16.67 -35.80 -5.70
N GLN A 274 17.96 -35.90 -6.01
CA GLN A 274 18.98 -36.47 -5.13
C GLN A 274 19.92 -35.36 -4.66
N LEU A 275 19.99 -35.14 -3.34
CA LEU A 275 20.95 -34.19 -2.77
C LEU A 275 22.38 -34.65 -3.09
N VAL A 276 23.20 -33.73 -3.55
CA VAL A 276 24.62 -33.95 -3.88
C VAL A 276 25.48 -32.86 -3.25
N ASP A 277 26.76 -33.18 -3.01
CA ASP A 277 27.77 -32.24 -2.50
C ASP A 277 28.28 -31.29 -3.60
#